data_AF-A0A382INU5-F1
#
_entry.id   AF-A0A382INU5-F1
#
_cell.length_a   1.000
_cell.length_b   1.000
_cell.length_c   1.000
_cell.angle_alpha   90.00
_cell.angle_beta   90.00
_cell.angle_gamma   90.00
#
_symmetry.space_group_name_H-M   'P 1'
#
loop_
_entity.id
_entity.type
_entity.pdbx_description
1 polymer ?
#
loop_
_entity_poly.entity_id
_entity_poly.type
_entity_poly.pdbx_seq_one_letter_code
_entity_poly.pdbx_strand_id
1 'polypeptide(L)'
;MKFYLIISVIILLSCEKRKNIDHPNFSSVLTVATGKISYDLRFGFSPIASDGYDQGIDKYAPPPPPPPFFDAALWWMGERYYTQIVKGNSGDLIEHVWDIKLAFPPSNQITLTWDSNSLKGLGRFLIQDGIDGSQINVDMVNNNSIRLSKSIYETLKIKVKPYNPSS
;
A
#
# COMPACT_ATOMS: atom_id res chain seq x y z
N MET A 1 69.99 2.99 -32.28
CA MET A 1 69.18 3.37 -31.11
C MET A 1 67.73 3.50 -31.55
N LYS A 2 66.87 2.54 -31.18
CA LYS A 2 65.43 2.58 -31.47
C LYS A 2 64.69 2.82 -30.16
N PHE A 3 64.01 3.97 -30.07
CA PHE A 3 63.08 4.35 -29.02
C PHE A 3 61.66 4.21 -29.59
N TYR A 4 60.80 3.40 -28.98
CA TYR A 4 59.33 3.45 -29.12
C TYR A 4 58.75 2.89 -27.81
N LEU A 5 58.39 3.74 -26.84
CA LEU A 5 57.13 4.47 -26.65
C LEU A 5 55.99 3.55 -26.16
N ILE A 6 55.80 3.55 -24.84
CA ILE A 6 54.67 2.98 -24.09
C ILE A 6 53.52 3.99 -24.14
N ILE A 7 52.37 3.66 -24.75
CA ILE A 7 51.10 4.41 -24.55
C ILE A 7 49.95 3.38 -24.61
N SER A 8 49.53 2.85 -23.45
CA SER A 8 48.48 3.39 -22.57
C SER A 8 47.07 3.20 -23.16
N VAL A 9 46.47 2.06 -22.81
CA VAL A 9 45.08 1.71 -23.07
C VAL A 9 44.20 2.49 -22.10
N ILE A 10 43.54 3.54 -22.56
CA ILE A 10 42.48 4.23 -21.79
C ILE A 10 41.15 3.60 -22.20
N ILE A 11 40.73 2.58 -21.46
CA ILE A 11 39.34 2.10 -21.49
C ILE A 11 38.53 3.12 -20.68
N LEU A 12 37.80 3.98 -21.39
CA LEU A 12 36.72 4.76 -20.79
C LEU A 12 35.61 3.79 -20.36
N LEU A 13 35.66 3.33 -19.11
CA LEU A 13 34.43 2.93 -18.43
C LEU A 13 33.63 4.22 -18.23
N SER A 14 32.77 4.53 -19.20
CA SER A 14 31.60 5.36 -18.95
C SER A 14 30.76 4.60 -17.92
N CYS A 15 31.00 4.91 -16.65
CA CYS A 15 30.10 4.55 -15.58
C CYS A 15 28.86 5.42 -15.77
N GLU A 16 27.94 4.99 -16.64
CA GLU A 16 26.56 5.46 -16.57
C GLU A 16 26.10 5.10 -15.16
N LYS A 17 26.14 6.10 -14.26
CA LYS A 17 25.34 6.05 -13.05
C LYS A 17 23.93 5.78 -13.53
N ARG A 18 23.45 4.53 -13.36
CA ARG A 18 22.02 4.26 -13.37
C ARG A 18 21.44 5.28 -12.40
N LYS A 19 20.64 6.20 -12.93
CA LYS A 19 19.87 7.10 -12.09
C LYS A 19 18.95 6.16 -11.30
N ASN A 20 19.34 5.84 -10.08
CA ASN A 20 18.50 5.10 -9.17
C ASN A 20 17.31 6.03 -8.94
N ILE A 21 16.18 5.68 -9.54
CA ILE A 21 14.97 6.47 -9.40
C ILE A 21 14.42 6.06 -8.04
N ASP A 22 14.79 6.83 -7.01
CA ASP A 22 14.48 6.60 -5.60
C ASP A 22 13.02 6.94 -5.27
N HIS A 23 12.07 6.27 -5.90
CA HIS A 23 10.65 6.48 -5.68
C HIS A 23 10.06 5.33 -4.85
N PRO A 24 9.06 5.60 -3.98
CA PRO A 24 8.29 4.54 -3.36
C PRO A 24 7.75 3.58 -4.42
N ASN A 25 8.11 2.30 -4.31
CA ASN A 25 7.71 1.26 -5.24
C ASN A 25 7.46 -0.04 -4.48
N PHE A 26 6.27 -0.16 -3.91
CA PHE A 26 5.87 -1.32 -3.13
C PHE A 26 4.35 -1.47 -3.12
N SER A 27 3.87 -2.68 -2.83
CA SER A 27 2.47 -2.89 -2.49
C SER A 27 2.34 -3.86 -1.34
N SER A 28 1.26 -3.71 -0.59
CA SER A 28 0.94 -4.52 0.58
C SER A 28 -0.49 -5.02 0.48
N VAL A 29 -0.74 -6.18 1.06
CA VAL A 29 -2.06 -6.81 1.06
C VAL A 29 -2.61 -6.82 2.48
N LEU A 30 -3.83 -6.32 2.61
CA LEU A 30 -4.65 -6.43 3.81
C LEU A 30 -5.76 -7.43 3.52
N THR A 31 -5.71 -8.57 4.19
CA THR A 31 -6.77 -9.57 4.09
C THR A 31 -7.84 -9.28 5.14
N VAL A 32 -9.09 -9.16 4.70
CA VAL A 32 -10.27 -8.92 5.55
C VAL A 32 -11.15 -10.16 5.49
N ALA A 33 -11.41 -10.81 6.63
CA ALA A 33 -12.06 -12.12 6.66
C ALA A 33 -13.08 -12.30 7.78
N THR A 34 -14.04 -13.21 7.55
CA THR A 34 -15.07 -13.62 8.53
C THR A 34 -14.96 -15.09 8.96
N GLY A 35 -13.84 -15.75 8.61
CA GLY A 35 -13.59 -17.17 8.82
C GLY A 35 -14.17 -18.10 7.74
N LYS A 36 -15.11 -17.62 6.92
CA LYS A 36 -15.66 -18.34 5.76
C LYS A 36 -15.28 -17.73 4.42
N ILE A 37 -15.24 -16.40 4.37
CA ILE A 37 -14.98 -15.59 3.17
C ILE A 37 -13.91 -14.57 3.54
N SER A 38 -13.04 -14.26 2.59
CA SER A 38 -12.00 -13.24 2.72
C SER A 38 -11.89 -12.38 1.46
N TYR A 39 -11.48 -11.14 1.63
CA TYR A 39 -11.11 -10.20 0.57
C TYR A 39 -9.67 -9.78 0.77
N ASP A 40 -8.88 -9.83 -0.30
CA ASP A 40 -7.52 -9.30 -0.33
C ASP A 40 -7.54 -7.90 -0.92
N LEU A 41 -7.25 -6.91 -0.08
CA LEU A 41 -7.22 -5.50 -0.44
C LEU A 41 -5.77 -5.07 -0.61
N ARG A 42 -5.38 -4.72 -1.84
CA ARG A 42 -4.01 -4.31 -2.16
C ARG A 42 -3.91 -2.80 -2.27
N PHE A 43 -2.98 -2.22 -1.53
CA PHE A 43 -2.64 -0.80 -1.58
C PHE A 43 -1.13 -0.61 -1.70
N GLY A 44 -0.69 0.57 -2.13
CA GLY A 44 0.74 0.86 -2.23
C GLY A 44 1.07 1.98 -3.18
N PHE A 45 2.31 1.99 -3.63
CA PHE A 45 2.92 3.04 -4.44
C PHE A 45 3.67 2.45 -5.62
N SER A 46 3.61 3.11 -6.78
CA SER A 46 4.41 2.74 -7.95
C SER A 46 4.83 3.98 -8.74
N PRO A 47 6.10 4.07 -9.20
CA PRO A 47 6.57 5.22 -9.97
C PRO A 47 5.92 5.36 -11.35
N ILE A 48 5.24 4.31 -11.83
CA ILE A 48 4.52 4.30 -13.10
C ILE A 48 2.99 4.42 -12.93
N ALA A 49 2.51 4.54 -11.69
CA ALA A 49 1.10 4.76 -11.38
C ALA A 49 0.76 6.27 -11.34
N SER A 50 -0.52 6.58 -11.43
CA SER A 50 -1.14 7.86 -11.11
C SER A 50 -1.84 7.77 -9.75
N ASP A 51 -2.38 8.89 -9.27
CA ASP A 51 -3.26 8.87 -8.10
C ASP A 51 -4.70 8.46 -8.47
N GLY A 52 -4.99 8.30 -9.76
CA GLY A 52 -6.27 7.82 -10.26
C GLY A 52 -6.27 6.31 -10.50
N TYR A 53 -7.13 5.86 -11.41
CA TYR A 53 -7.14 4.47 -11.86
C TYR A 53 -6.14 4.23 -12.98
N ASP A 54 -5.29 3.23 -12.80
CA ASP A 54 -4.32 2.78 -13.78
C ASP A 54 -4.65 1.38 -14.32
N GLN A 55 -4.94 1.30 -15.61
CA GLN A 55 -5.28 0.04 -16.27
C GLN A 55 -4.12 -0.97 -16.18
N GLY A 56 -4.41 -2.16 -15.66
CA GLY A 56 -3.42 -3.24 -15.50
C GLY A 56 -2.60 -3.17 -14.22
N ILE A 57 -2.76 -2.11 -13.42
CA ILE A 57 -2.20 -1.97 -12.07
C ILE A 57 -3.32 -2.09 -11.04
N ASP A 58 -4.40 -1.33 -11.25
CA ASP A 58 -5.52 -1.26 -10.33
C ASP A 58 -6.66 -2.19 -10.71
N LYS A 59 -7.51 -2.47 -9.71
CA LYS A 59 -8.70 -3.30 -9.87
C LYS A 59 -9.86 -2.70 -9.10
N TYR A 60 -10.86 -2.22 -9.83
CA TYR A 60 -12.13 -1.83 -9.23
C TYR A 60 -12.80 -3.02 -8.52
N ALA A 61 -13.43 -2.73 -7.39
CA ALA A 61 -14.35 -3.66 -6.76
C ALA A 61 -15.74 -3.50 -7.42
N PRO A 62 -16.51 -4.59 -7.57
CA PRO A 62 -17.90 -4.50 -7.99
C PRO A 62 -18.73 -3.71 -6.96
N PRO A 63 -19.98 -3.35 -7.30
CA PRO A 63 -20.92 -2.84 -6.32
C PRO A 63 -21.03 -3.77 -5.10
N PRO A 64 -21.16 -3.22 -3.88
CA PRO A 64 -21.31 -4.04 -2.68
C PRO A 64 -22.56 -4.93 -2.80
N PRO A 65 -22.51 -6.19 -2.32
CA PRO A 65 -23.70 -7.01 -2.22
C PRO A 65 -24.70 -6.38 -1.24
N PRO A 66 -26.01 -6.65 -1.38
CA PRO A 66 -27.00 -6.12 -0.46
C PRO A 66 -26.76 -6.65 0.96
N PRO A 67 -27.03 -5.86 2.02
CA PRO A 67 -27.01 -6.39 3.38
C PRO A 67 -27.92 -7.62 3.53
N PRO A 68 -27.55 -8.62 4.36
CA PRO A 68 -26.46 -8.61 5.35
C PRO A 68 -25.19 -9.33 4.87
N PHE A 69 -24.92 -9.36 3.55
CA PHE A 69 -23.73 -10.05 3.05
C PHE A 69 -22.44 -9.33 3.47
N PHE A 70 -21.45 -10.13 3.88
CA PHE A 70 -20.12 -9.63 4.19
C PHE A 70 -19.45 -9.11 2.93
N ASP A 71 -18.77 -7.97 3.07
CA ASP A 71 -18.07 -7.32 1.99
C ASP A 71 -16.97 -6.39 2.53
N ALA A 72 -15.91 -6.22 1.75
CA ALA A 72 -14.81 -5.32 2.07
C ALA A 72 -14.17 -4.78 0.79
N ALA A 73 -13.90 -3.48 0.75
CA ALA A 73 -13.16 -2.85 -0.33
C ALA A 73 -12.40 -1.60 0.14
N LEU A 74 -11.38 -1.24 -0.62
CA LEU A 74 -10.74 0.07 -0.54
C LEU A 74 -11.64 1.12 -1.16
N TRP A 75 -11.53 2.35 -0.67
CA TRP A 75 -12.17 3.51 -1.22
C TRP A 75 -11.16 4.65 -1.36
N TRP A 76 -11.06 5.19 -2.57
CA TRP A 76 -10.07 6.20 -2.93
C TRP A 76 -10.67 7.15 -3.96
N MET A 77 -10.57 8.46 -3.72
CA MET A 77 -11.08 9.52 -4.61
C MET A 77 -12.53 9.35 -5.11
N GLY A 78 -13.41 8.74 -4.31
CA GLY A 78 -14.82 8.53 -4.67
C GLY A 78 -15.12 7.21 -5.37
N GLU A 79 -14.10 6.37 -5.58
CA GLU A 79 -14.19 5.10 -6.29
C GLU A 79 -13.85 3.92 -5.36
N ARG A 80 -14.24 2.71 -5.78
CA ARG A 80 -14.17 1.49 -4.96
C ARG A 80 -13.22 0.45 -5.57
N TYR A 81 -12.28 -0.07 -4.79
CA TYR A 81 -11.18 -0.91 -5.30
C TYR A 81 -10.94 -2.19 -4.49
N TYR A 82 -10.51 -3.25 -5.18
CA TYR A 82 -9.75 -4.34 -4.56
C TYR A 82 -8.24 -4.11 -4.64
N THR A 83 -7.77 -3.35 -5.62
CA THR A 83 -6.38 -2.93 -5.74
C THR A 83 -6.33 -1.47 -6.14
N GLN A 84 -5.67 -0.65 -5.32
CA GLN A 84 -5.39 0.74 -5.62
C GLN A 84 -3.93 1.07 -5.28
N ILE A 85 -3.11 1.27 -6.31
CA ILE A 85 -1.72 1.68 -6.20
C ILE A 85 -1.64 3.14 -6.64
N VAL A 86 -1.17 4.01 -5.75
CA VAL A 86 -1.04 5.45 -6.06
C VAL A 86 0.35 5.78 -6.58
N LYS A 87 0.53 7.02 -7.03
CA LYS A 87 1.81 7.45 -7.59
C LYS A 87 2.93 7.41 -6.55
N GLY A 88 3.98 6.65 -6.85
CA GLY A 88 5.23 6.65 -6.10
C GLY A 88 6.14 7.77 -6.58
N ASN A 89 6.31 8.84 -5.81
CA ASN A 89 7.17 9.96 -6.17
C ASN A 89 8.05 10.36 -4.97
N SER A 90 9.36 10.53 -5.19
CA SER A 90 10.30 10.96 -4.15
C SER A 90 10.03 12.38 -3.64
N GLY A 91 9.35 13.20 -4.45
CA GLY A 91 8.87 14.53 -4.06
C GLY A 91 7.53 14.51 -3.33
N ASP A 92 6.84 13.36 -3.27
CA ASP A 92 5.54 13.20 -2.61
C ASP A 92 5.61 12.09 -1.54
N LEU A 93 6.15 12.47 -0.38
CA LEU A 93 6.28 11.60 0.80
C LEU A 93 5.31 12.05 1.92
N ILE A 94 4.17 12.62 1.53
CA ILE A 94 3.10 12.96 2.48
C ILE A 94 2.33 11.70 2.89
N GLU A 95 1.36 11.86 3.79
CA GLU A 95 0.51 10.74 4.20
C GLU A 95 -0.66 10.56 3.21
N HIS A 96 -0.75 9.37 2.61
CA HIS A 96 -1.85 8.95 1.74
C HIS A 96 -2.84 8.11 2.56
N VAL A 97 -4.13 8.33 2.36
CA VAL A 97 -5.19 7.74 3.18
C VAL A 97 -6.20 7.00 2.31
N TRP A 98 -6.22 5.67 2.42
CA TRP A 98 -7.28 4.83 1.85
C TRP A 98 -8.34 4.59 2.91
N ASP A 99 -9.60 4.78 2.55
CA ASP A 99 -10.71 4.29 3.37
C ASP A 99 -10.87 2.77 3.10
N ILE A 100 -11.21 2.00 4.13
CA ILE A 100 -11.69 0.62 4.00
C ILE A 100 -13.17 0.64 4.34
N LYS A 101 -14.02 0.30 3.37
CA LYS A 101 -15.47 0.14 3.59
C LYS A 101 -15.78 -1.31 3.92
N LEU A 102 -16.44 -1.53 5.05
CA LEU A 102 -16.74 -2.85 5.60
C LEU A 102 -18.25 -3.03 5.74
N ALA A 103 -18.80 -4.10 5.16
CA ALA A 103 -20.13 -4.58 5.48
C ALA A 103 -20.02 -5.79 6.41
N PHE A 104 -20.57 -5.67 7.62
CA PHE A 104 -20.46 -6.73 8.61
C PHE A 104 -21.37 -7.93 8.28
N PRO A 105 -20.90 -9.17 8.46
CA PRO A 105 -21.77 -10.34 8.41
C PRO A 105 -22.75 -10.34 9.61
N PRO A 106 -23.77 -11.22 9.60
CA PRO A 106 -24.65 -11.41 10.76
C PRO A 106 -23.92 -11.83 12.05
N SER A 107 -22.74 -12.46 11.95
CA SER A 107 -21.90 -12.79 13.11
C SER A 107 -21.25 -11.57 13.76
N ASN A 108 -21.29 -10.41 13.09
CA ASN A 108 -20.72 -9.14 13.52
C ASN A 108 -19.22 -9.22 13.88
N GLN A 109 -18.49 -10.11 13.19
CA GLN A 109 -17.06 -10.31 13.41
C GLN A 109 -16.30 -10.28 12.09
N ILE A 110 -15.29 -9.43 12.03
CA ILE A 110 -14.34 -9.31 10.92
C ILE A 110 -12.94 -9.31 11.52
N THR A 111 -12.02 -10.04 10.89
CA THR A 111 -10.60 -10.02 11.22
C THR A 111 -9.83 -9.45 10.03
N LEU A 112 -8.98 -8.47 10.30
CA LEU A 112 -8.05 -7.91 9.34
C LEU A 112 -6.66 -8.46 9.65
N THR A 113 -5.92 -8.90 8.64
CA THR A 113 -4.56 -9.45 8.78
C THR A 113 -3.66 -8.97 7.65
N TRP A 114 -2.37 -8.77 7.94
CA TRP A 114 -1.38 -8.34 6.96
C TRP A 114 0.01 -8.87 7.34
N ASP A 115 0.96 -8.83 6.40
CA ASP A 115 2.36 -9.18 6.67
C ASP A 115 3.15 -7.96 7.17
N SER A 116 3.30 -7.84 8.48
CA SER A 116 4.08 -6.77 9.13
C SER A 116 5.55 -6.70 8.70
N ASN A 117 6.17 -7.84 8.33
CA ASN A 117 7.58 -7.84 7.94
C ASN A 117 7.78 -7.18 6.57
N SER A 118 6.83 -7.36 5.66
CA SER A 118 6.85 -6.72 4.34
C SER A 118 6.81 -5.18 4.42
N LEU A 119 6.39 -4.60 5.55
CA LEU A 119 6.25 -3.15 5.72
C LEU A 119 7.51 -2.47 6.30
N LYS A 120 8.44 -3.25 6.85
CA LYS A 120 9.62 -2.71 7.56
C LYS A 120 10.50 -1.90 6.62
N GLY A 121 10.80 -0.67 7.01
CA GLY A 121 11.64 0.25 6.24
C GLY A 121 10.95 0.92 5.05
N LEU A 122 9.68 0.58 4.75
CA LEU A 122 8.96 1.18 3.61
C LEU A 122 8.27 2.51 3.96
N GLY A 123 8.04 2.79 5.24
CA GLY A 123 7.29 3.96 5.68
C GLY A 123 6.65 3.80 7.05
N ARG A 124 5.72 4.71 7.35
CA ARG A 124 4.79 4.61 8.48
C ARG A 124 3.44 4.11 8.00
N PHE A 125 2.90 3.09 8.67
CA PHE A 125 1.65 2.44 8.31
C PHE A 125 0.73 2.36 9.53
N LEU A 126 -0.45 2.98 9.45
CA LEU A 126 -1.44 2.97 10.51
C LEU A 126 -2.80 2.50 9.98
N ILE A 127 -3.50 1.69 10.76
CA ILE A 127 -4.94 1.48 10.63
C ILE A 127 -5.65 2.27 11.72
N GLN A 128 -6.57 3.15 11.33
CA GLN A 128 -7.38 3.96 12.23
C GLN A 128 -8.88 3.75 12.02
N ASP A 129 -9.69 4.03 13.03
CA ASP A 129 -11.12 4.24 12.82
C ASP A 129 -11.41 5.53 12.03
N GLY A 130 -12.67 5.71 11.63
CA GLY A 130 -13.11 6.89 10.88
C GLY A 130 -13.08 8.22 11.63
N ILE A 131 -12.75 8.24 12.92
CA ILE A 131 -12.73 9.40 13.84
C ILE A 131 -11.30 9.62 14.35
N ASP A 132 -10.34 9.65 13.42
CA ASP A 132 -8.92 9.98 13.63
C ASP A 132 -8.21 9.16 14.73
N GLY A 133 -8.61 7.90 14.87
CA GLY A 133 -7.93 6.94 15.74
C GLY A 133 -8.31 7.01 17.21
N SER A 134 -9.50 7.54 17.52
CA SER A 134 -10.04 7.62 18.87
C SER A 134 -10.26 6.26 19.55
N GLN A 135 -10.57 5.22 18.78
CA GLN A 135 -10.93 3.88 19.25
C GLN A 135 -10.01 2.79 18.69
N ILE A 136 -9.60 2.92 17.43
CA ILE A 136 -8.68 2.02 16.73
C ILE A 136 -7.54 2.88 16.21
N ASN A 137 -6.32 2.61 16.68
CA ASN A 137 -5.10 3.23 16.16
C ASN A 137 -3.97 2.22 16.26
N VAL A 138 -3.74 1.48 15.17
CA VAL A 138 -2.87 0.32 15.14
C VAL A 138 -1.71 0.56 14.19
N ASP A 139 -0.49 0.42 14.71
CA ASP A 139 0.73 0.39 13.92
C ASP A 139 0.86 -0.96 13.22
N MET A 140 0.84 -0.95 11.89
CA MET A 140 0.91 -2.14 11.05
C MET A 140 2.31 -2.74 10.97
N VAL A 141 3.37 -2.01 11.32
CA VAL A 141 4.74 -2.55 11.36
C VAL A 141 4.95 -3.39 12.62
N ASN A 142 4.30 -2.99 13.72
CA ASN A 142 4.46 -3.62 15.04
C ASN A 142 3.36 -4.65 15.37
N ASN A 143 2.28 -4.67 14.60
CA ASN A 143 1.18 -5.65 14.71
C ASN A 143 0.93 -6.28 13.35
N ASN A 144 0.17 -7.37 13.31
CA ASN A 144 -0.17 -8.09 12.07
C ASN A 144 -1.66 -8.42 11.94
N SER A 145 -2.49 -8.04 12.92
CA SER A 145 -3.92 -8.31 12.90
C SER A 145 -4.75 -7.38 13.77
N ILE A 146 -6.03 -7.23 13.42
CA ILE A 146 -7.06 -6.55 14.22
C ILE A 146 -8.34 -7.38 14.10
N ARG A 147 -9.04 -7.57 15.22
CA ARG A 147 -10.37 -8.19 15.23
C ARG A 147 -11.42 -7.15 15.61
N LEU A 148 -12.39 -6.97 14.72
CA LEU A 148 -13.54 -6.09 14.90
C LEU A 148 -14.74 -6.93 15.35
N SER A 149 -15.44 -6.45 16.38
CA SER A 149 -16.62 -7.11 16.96
C SER A 149 -17.84 -6.18 17.11
N LYS A 150 -17.79 -4.99 16.52
CA LYS A 150 -18.86 -3.98 16.57
C LYS A 150 -19.10 -3.43 15.16
N SER A 151 -20.36 -3.43 14.72
CA SER A 151 -20.74 -2.92 13.40
C SER A 151 -20.56 -1.40 13.27
N ILE A 152 -20.31 -0.67 14.35
CA ILE A 152 -20.09 0.79 14.30
C ILE A 152 -18.82 1.18 13.49
N TYR A 153 -17.93 0.22 13.22
CA TYR A 153 -16.70 0.45 12.46
C TYR A 153 -16.86 0.06 10.97
N GLU A 154 -17.90 0.59 10.31
CA GLU A 154 -18.14 0.33 8.87
C GLU A 154 -17.10 1.00 7.96
N THR A 155 -16.33 1.96 8.50
CA THR A 155 -15.19 2.58 7.81
C THR A 155 -13.97 2.58 8.72
N LEU A 156 -12.87 2.02 8.21
CA LEU A 156 -11.52 2.21 8.73
C LEU A 156 -10.68 3.02 7.75
N LYS A 157 -9.52 3.49 8.18
CA LYS A 157 -8.55 4.21 7.35
C LYS A 157 -7.21 3.53 7.39
N ILE A 158 -6.61 3.26 6.24
CA ILE A 158 -5.20 2.91 6.11
C ILE A 158 -4.46 4.20 5.79
N LYS A 159 -3.56 4.62 6.68
CA LYS A 159 -2.73 5.80 6.48
C LYS A 159 -1.29 5.34 6.24
N VAL A 160 -0.75 5.70 5.09
CA VAL A 160 0.61 5.36 4.70
C VAL A 160 1.39 6.63 4.41
N LYS A 161 2.50 6.81 5.12
CA LYS A 161 3.50 7.82 4.77
C LYS A 161 4.75 7.08 4.30
N PRO A 162 5.02 7.00 2.99
CA PRO A 162 6.17 6.25 2.49
C PRO A 162 7.48 6.93 2.87
N TYR A 163 8.53 6.14 3.04
CA TYR A 163 9.89 6.65 3.13
C TYR A 163 10.55 6.73 1.76
N ASN A 164 11.60 7.54 1.68
CA ASN A 164 12.49 7.49 0.55
C ASN A 164 13.31 6.18 0.66
N PRO A 165 13.32 5.31 -0.36
CA PRO A 165 14.11 4.06 -0.32
C PRO A 165 15.61 4.25 -0.09
N SER A 166 16.13 5.47 -0.26
CA SER A 166 17.55 5.81 -0.08
C SER A 166 17.89 6.55 1.23
N SER A 167 16.93 6.71 2.15
CA SER A 167 17.16 7.37 3.46
C SER A 167 17.50 6.40 4.57
#